data_AF-A0A3N5L6V0-F1
#
_entry.id   AF-A0A3N5L6V0-F1
#
_cell.length_a   1.000
_cell.length_b   1.000
_cell.length_c   1.000
_cell.angle_alpha   90.00
_cell.angle_beta   90.00
_cell.angle_gamma   90.00
#
_symmetry.space_group_name_H-M   'P 1'
#
loop_
_entity.id
_entity.type
_entity.pdbx_description
1 polymer ?
#
loop_
_entity_poly.entity_id
_entity_poly.type
_entity_poly.pdbx_seq_one_letter_code
_entity_poly.pdbx_strand_id
1 'polypeptide(L)'
;MNKKILLKVIKGNKDFQVLDITMNGLLDPEDIRNLQLPKGIDYTKGVIISGKSPVWLFSYLVHLLHISKWVATFDPRKGAIVVQSHDSKSPQAGDVIPLDDIKHYFGIHESTNKIKKKPGKRKNKIIAFVGPPHSGKSVFLNLLSLKLSKRWGWKNFQKYFYIIRACPDGEGDWYHDVPEQLGTTLRYKTAFDEGFVSETVLGIKTASENKKILFIDCGGKIDKKNQRILNECNCVIIVSRDKSETLKWMGAISSSNLELLYVINSVLTKSYKRISKTEYELGPLIRFNKGKRIPACKIPYNLADALIK
;
A
#
# COMPACT_ATOMS: atom_id res chain seq x y z
N MET A 1 -14.60 -25.81 -1.50
CA MET A 1 -13.36 -25.05 -1.24
C MET A 1 -13.58 -23.61 -1.65
N ASN A 2 -13.35 -22.64 -0.76
CA ASN A 2 -13.50 -21.23 -1.10
C ASN A 2 -12.45 -20.83 -2.14
N LYS A 3 -12.90 -20.45 -3.35
CA LYS A 3 -12.00 -20.08 -4.47
C LYS A 3 -11.37 -18.68 -4.31
N LYS A 4 -11.81 -17.89 -3.32
CA LYS A 4 -11.35 -16.51 -3.13
C LYS A 4 -10.20 -16.36 -2.13
N ILE A 5 -10.00 -17.30 -1.21
CA ILE A 5 -8.92 -17.26 -0.22
C ILE A 5 -8.02 -18.47 -0.43
N LEU A 6 -6.75 -18.23 -0.74
CA LEU A 6 -5.71 -19.23 -0.83
C LEU A 6 -4.72 -19.02 0.30
N LEU A 7 -4.55 -20.05 1.13
CA LEU A 7 -3.58 -20.09 2.20
C LEU A 7 -2.43 -21.02 1.80
N LYS A 8 -1.20 -20.52 1.87
CA LYS A 8 0.01 -21.30 1.57
C LYS A 8 0.97 -21.25 2.74
N VAL A 9 1.41 -22.42 3.20
CA VAL A 9 2.52 -22.51 4.16
C VAL A 9 3.83 -22.41 3.38
N ILE A 10 4.67 -21.46 3.76
CA ILE A 10 6.05 -21.35 3.31
C ILE A 10 6.92 -21.84 4.47
N LYS A 11 7.75 -22.85 4.20
CA LYS A 11 8.68 -23.38 5.20
C LYS A 11 9.62 -22.27 5.65
N GLY A 12 9.57 -21.95 6.94
CA GLY A 12 10.49 -21.03 7.59
C GLY A 12 11.76 -21.76 8.06
N ASN A 13 12.28 -21.35 9.20
CA ASN A 13 13.43 -21.98 9.84
C ASN A 13 12.98 -22.94 10.96
N LYS A 14 13.84 -23.17 11.95
CA LYS A 14 13.52 -23.99 13.12
C LYS A 14 12.51 -23.33 14.07
N ASP A 15 12.45 -22.00 14.10
CA ASP A 15 11.69 -21.22 15.08
C ASP A 15 10.30 -20.81 14.57
N PHE A 16 10.14 -20.62 13.26
CA PHE A 16 8.87 -20.19 12.67
C PHE A 16 8.61 -20.75 11.26
N GLN A 17 7.38 -20.55 10.80
CA GLN A 17 6.93 -20.70 9.42
C GLN A 17 6.08 -19.49 8.99
N VAL A 18 5.77 -19.37 7.70
CA VAL A 18 4.92 -18.28 7.18
C VAL A 18 3.63 -18.85 6.62
N LEU A 19 2.49 -18.28 7.01
CA LEU A 19 1.20 -18.48 6.37
C LEU A 19 0.94 -17.31 5.42
N ASP A 20 1.10 -17.53 4.11
CA ASP A 20 0.87 -16.53 3.08
C ASP A 20 -0.59 -16.57 2.60
N ILE A 21 -1.25 -15.41 2.66
CA ILE A 21 -2.62 -15.18 2.22
C ILE A 21 -2.60 -14.57 0.83
N THR A 22 -3.12 -15.31 -0.15
CA THR A 22 -3.46 -14.78 -1.46
C THR A 22 -4.98 -14.71 -1.59
N MET A 23 -5.51 -13.54 -1.99
CA MET A 23 -6.94 -13.43 -2.31
C MET A 23 -7.17 -13.51 -3.82
N ASN A 24 -8.41 -13.67 -4.26
CA ASN A 24 -8.77 -13.57 -5.66
C ASN A 24 -9.96 -12.61 -5.83
N GLY A 25 -9.69 -11.33 -5.60
CA GLY A 25 -10.69 -10.27 -5.63
C GLY A 25 -11.13 -9.80 -4.24
N LEU A 26 -12.29 -9.16 -4.19
CA LEU A 26 -12.91 -8.70 -2.93
C LEU A 26 -13.49 -9.89 -2.17
N LEU A 27 -13.39 -9.84 -0.83
CA LEU A 27 -13.96 -10.84 0.06
C LEU A 27 -15.20 -10.29 0.77
N ASP A 28 -16.13 -11.20 1.03
CA ASP A 28 -17.31 -10.99 1.85
C ASP A 28 -17.13 -11.76 3.18
N PRO A 29 -17.73 -11.33 4.31
CA PRO A 29 -17.56 -12.03 5.59
C PRO A 29 -17.94 -13.53 5.54
N GLU A 30 -18.89 -13.91 4.69
CA GLU A 30 -19.30 -15.32 4.53
C GLU A 30 -18.19 -16.21 3.98
N ASP A 31 -17.19 -15.62 3.32
CA ASP A 31 -16.06 -16.34 2.74
C ASP A 31 -15.23 -17.10 3.81
N ILE A 32 -15.31 -16.74 5.10
CA ILE A 32 -14.54 -17.42 6.16
C ILE A 32 -15.24 -18.63 6.77
N ARG A 33 -16.57 -18.80 6.59
CA ARG A 33 -17.38 -19.81 7.31
C ARG A 33 -16.86 -21.24 7.16
N ASN A 34 -16.15 -21.55 6.07
CA ASN A 34 -15.58 -22.87 5.79
C ASN A 34 -14.08 -22.81 5.43
N LEU A 35 -13.39 -21.76 5.87
CA LEU A 35 -11.96 -21.62 5.60
C LEU A 35 -11.18 -22.59 6.49
N GLN A 36 -10.45 -23.51 5.86
CA GLN A 36 -9.59 -24.48 6.54
C GLN A 36 -8.13 -24.06 6.45
N LEU A 37 -7.41 -24.20 7.56
CA LEU A 37 -5.96 -24.07 7.57
C LEU A 37 -5.31 -25.22 6.77
N PRO A 38 -4.19 -24.96 6.06
CA PRO A 38 -3.42 -26.01 5.43
C PRO A 38 -2.95 -27.07 6.43
N LYS A 39 -3.04 -28.36 6.07
CA LYS A 39 -2.63 -29.49 6.95
C LYS A 39 -1.13 -29.50 7.32
N GLY A 40 -0.30 -28.77 6.58
CA GLY A 40 1.16 -28.76 6.77
C GLY A 40 1.68 -27.72 7.78
N ILE A 41 0.82 -27.13 8.60
CA ILE A 41 1.24 -26.17 9.65
C ILE A 41 1.83 -26.95 10.82
N ASP A 42 3.07 -26.61 11.19
CA ASP A 42 3.74 -27.13 12.37
C ASP A 42 3.46 -26.22 13.59
N TYR A 43 2.49 -26.57 14.43
CA TYR A 43 2.09 -25.76 15.58
C TYR A 43 3.16 -25.68 16.68
N THR A 44 4.20 -26.51 16.63
CA THR A 44 5.34 -26.40 17.58
C THR A 44 6.21 -25.18 17.32
N LYS A 45 5.99 -24.49 16.19
CA LYS A 45 6.72 -23.29 15.76
C LYS A 45 5.84 -22.05 15.80
N GLY A 46 6.48 -20.90 15.70
CA GLY A 46 5.79 -19.64 15.43
C GLY A 46 5.18 -19.60 14.03
N VAL A 47 4.11 -18.83 13.86
CA VAL A 47 3.49 -18.58 12.54
C VAL A 47 3.43 -17.10 12.24
N ILE A 48 4.09 -16.68 11.16
CA ILE A 48 3.98 -15.32 10.63
C ILE A 48 2.89 -15.31 9.55
N ILE A 49 1.81 -14.56 9.78
CA ILE A 49 0.76 -14.34 8.79
C ILE A 49 1.18 -13.20 7.87
N SER A 50 1.23 -13.46 6.57
CA SER A 50 1.60 -12.50 5.51
C SER A 50 0.52 -12.42 4.44
N GLY A 51 0.44 -11.27 3.77
CA GLY A 51 -0.48 -11.02 2.67
C GLY A 51 -1.29 -9.74 2.86
N LYS A 52 -2.11 -9.38 1.87
CA LYS A 52 -3.10 -8.30 2.04
C LYS A 52 -4.46 -8.92 2.27
N SER A 53 -5.12 -8.52 3.34
CA SER A 53 -6.46 -9.00 3.66
C SER A 53 -7.21 -8.01 4.54
N PRO A 54 -8.55 -8.04 4.57
CA PRO A 54 -9.33 -7.31 5.56
C PRO A 54 -8.93 -7.69 6.99
N VAL A 55 -9.08 -6.74 7.91
CA VAL A 55 -8.73 -6.91 9.34
C VAL A 55 -9.40 -8.15 9.94
N TRP A 56 -10.68 -8.38 9.64
CA TRP A 56 -11.42 -9.52 10.16
C TRP A 56 -10.84 -10.88 9.73
N LEU A 57 -10.22 -11.00 8.55
CA LEU A 57 -9.59 -12.26 8.14
C LEU A 57 -8.30 -12.48 8.93
N PHE A 58 -7.52 -11.42 9.16
CA PHE A 58 -6.34 -11.51 10.03
C PHE A 58 -6.75 -11.93 11.44
N SER A 59 -7.75 -11.28 12.05
CA SER A 59 -8.24 -11.66 13.38
C SER A 59 -8.69 -13.12 13.43
N TYR A 60 -9.44 -13.57 12.42
CA TYR A 60 -9.88 -14.96 12.32
C TYR A 60 -8.72 -15.95 12.22
N LEU A 61 -7.72 -15.67 11.37
CA LEU A 61 -6.54 -16.55 11.21
C LEU A 61 -5.64 -16.54 12.44
N VAL A 62 -5.45 -15.40 13.11
CA VAL A 62 -4.74 -15.33 14.40
C VAL A 62 -5.41 -16.24 15.42
N HIS A 63 -6.74 -16.20 15.50
CA HIS A 63 -7.49 -17.09 16.38
C HIS A 63 -7.31 -18.57 16.01
N LEU A 64 -7.42 -18.94 14.74
CA LEU A 64 -7.21 -20.34 14.33
C LEU A 64 -5.78 -20.84 14.59
N LEU A 65 -4.80 -19.93 14.59
CA LEU A 65 -3.39 -20.24 14.82
C LEU A 65 -2.97 -20.07 16.29
N HIS A 66 -3.90 -19.82 17.22
CA HIS A 66 -3.54 -19.57 18.63
C HIS A 66 -2.80 -20.74 19.29
N ILE A 67 -3.03 -21.98 18.83
CA ILE A 67 -2.30 -23.15 19.34
C ILE A 67 -0.82 -23.20 18.91
N SER A 68 -0.39 -22.33 17.98
CA SER A 68 1.02 -22.20 17.62
C SER A 68 1.84 -21.62 18.78
N LYS A 69 3.14 -21.92 18.80
CA LYS A 69 4.08 -21.41 19.82
C LYS A 69 3.96 -19.89 20.05
N TRP A 70 3.82 -19.15 18.95
CA TRP A 70 3.48 -17.74 18.89
C TRP A 70 2.93 -17.41 17.50
N VAL A 71 2.24 -16.28 17.36
CA VAL A 71 1.74 -15.80 16.06
C VAL A 71 2.10 -14.34 15.87
N ALA A 72 2.51 -13.99 14.65
CA ALA A 72 2.82 -12.63 14.26
C ALA A 72 2.10 -12.23 12.97
N THR A 73 1.91 -10.94 12.77
CA THR A 73 1.39 -10.37 11.51
C THR A 73 2.48 -9.54 10.83
N PHE A 74 2.65 -9.72 9.52
CA PHE A 74 3.68 -9.02 8.76
C PHE A 74 3.24 -7.60 8.35
N ASP A 75 4.00 -6.58 8.76
CA ASP A 75 3.89 -5.20 8.29
C ASP A 75 5.13 -4.83 7.44
N PRO A 76 4.96 -4.51 6.14
CA PRO A 76 6.05 -4.10 5.25
C PRO A 76 6.94 -2.95 5.74
N ARG A 77 6.45 -2.14 6.69
CA ARG A 77 7.16 -0.98 7.25
C ARG A 77 7.99 -1.34 8.49
N LYS A 78 7.78 -2.51 9.10
CA LYS A 78 8.36 -2.86 10.40
C LYS A 78 9.01 -4.24 10.42
N GLY A 79 8.32 -5.27 9.93
CA GLY A 79 8.70 -6.68 10.13
C GLY A 79 7.48 -7.52 10.53
N ALA A 80 7.70 -8.66 11.17
CA ALA A 80 6.59 -9.46 11.72
C ALA A 80 6.35 -9.10 13.19
N ILE A 81 5.19 -8.50 13.47
CA ILE A 81 4.80 -8.04 14.80
C ILE A 81 4.09 -9.20 15.50
N VAL A 82 4.65 -9.68 16.61
CA VAL A 82 4.09 -10.75 17.42
C VAL A 82 2.83 -10.24 18.10
N VAL A 83 1.72 -10.96 17.95
CA VAL A 83 0.40 -10.58 18.48
C VAL A 83 -0.08 -11.52 19.59
N GLN A 84 0.50 -12.71 19.70
CA GLN A 84 0.26 -13.66 20.79
C GLN A 84 1.44 -14.62 20.94
N SER A 85 1.69 -15.10 22.16
CA SER A 85 2.74 -16.05 22.50
C SER A 85 2.28 -16.91 23.67
N HIS A 86 2.61 -18.20 23.63
CA HIS A 86 2.28 -19.16 24.70
C HIS A 86 3.52 -19.79 25.33
N ASP A 87 4.71 -19.38 24.89
CA ASP A 87 5.98 -19.85 25.42
C ASP A 87 6.81 -18.66 25.92
N SER A 88 7.15 -18.68 27.21
CA SER A 88 8.01 -17.68 27.85
C SER A 88 9.40 -17.54 27.20
N LYS A 89 9.88 -18.59 26.52
CA LYS A 89 11.17 -18.58 25.81
C LYS A 89 11.06 -18.14 24.35
N SER A 90 9.86 -17.75 23.90
CA SER A 90 9.61 -17.27 22.55
C SER A 90 9.42 -15.75 22.53
N PRO A 91 9.45 -15.11 21.34
CA PRO A 91 9.04 -13.72 21.21
C PRO A 91 7.67 -13.45 21.83
N GLN A 92 7.52 -12.31 22.49
CA GLN A 92 6.33 -11.91 23.23
C GLN A 92 5.47 -10.94 22.41
N ALA A 93 4.20 -10.79 22.80
CA ALA A 93 3.30 -9.85 22.12
C ALA A 93 3.89 -8.43 22.15
N GLY A 94 3.92 -7.78 20.98
CA GLY A 94 4.56 -6.46 20.79
C GLY A 94 5.98 -6.55 20.23
N ASP A 95 6.68 -7.69 20.37
CA ASP A 95 7.99 -7.88 19.75
C ASP A 95 7.90 -7.86 18.22
N VAL A 96 8.97 -7.39 17.58
CA VAL A 96 9.07 -7.33 16.12
C VAL A 96 10.20 -8.23 15.67
N ILE A 97 9.87 -9.25 14.88
CA ILE A 97 10.86 -10.01 14.12
C ILE A 97 11.36 -9.11 12.98
N PRO A 98 12.66 -8.75 12.94
CA PRO A 98 13.19 -7.78 12.00
C PRO A 98 12.98 -8.18 10.54
N LEU A 99 12.68 -7.20 9.68
CA LEU A 99 12.45 -7.44 8.25
C LEU A 99 13.64 -8.15 7.59
N ASP A 100 14.87 -7.82 7.97
CA ASP A 100 16.09 -8.40 7.42
C ASP A 100 16.16 -9.92 7.60
N ASP A 101 15.59 -10.43 8.69
CA ASP A 101 15.59 -11.87 9.03
C ASP A 101 14.51 -12.66 8.29
N ILE A 102 13.52 -11.97 7.72
CA ILE A 102 12.31 -12.62 7.15
C ILE A 102 12.06 -12.29 5.69
N LYS A 103 12.71 -11.27 5.11
CA LYS A 103 12.39 -10.74 3.78
C LYS A 103 12.54 -11.74 2.63
N HIS A 104 13.39 -12.76 2.77
CA HIS A 104 13.57 -13.80 1.73
C HIS A 104 12.38 -14.74 1.63
N TYR A 105 11.61 -14.96 2.70
CA TYR A 105 10.41 -15.80 2.68
C TYR A 105 9.28 -15.19 1.84
N PHE A 106 9.29 -13.88 1.64
CA PHE A 106 8.28 -13.17 0.84
C PHE A 106 8.69 -13.03 -0.63
N GLY A 107 9.80 -13.66 -1.07
CA GLY A 107 10.17 -13.79 -2.49
C GLY A 107 10.33 -12.48 -3.24
N ILE A 108 10.84 -11.42 -2.60
CA ILE A 108 11.16 -10.14 -3.24
C ILE A 108 12.63 -10.07 -3.69
N HIS A 109 13.46 -10.99 -3.19
CA HIS A 109 14.83 -11.22 -3.65
C HIS A 109 14.98 -12.64 -4.20
N GLU A 110 14.65 -12.84 -5.47
CA GLU A 110 15.40 -13.86 -6.23
C GLU A 110 16.83 -13.34 -6.35
N SER A 111 17.76 -14.12 -5.78
CA SER A 111 19.22 -14.02 -5.87
C SER A 111 19.80 -12.75 -6.52
N THR A 112 20.18 -11.78 -5.69
CA THR A 112 21.41 -11.05 -6.00
C THR A 112 22.42 -11.48 -4.97
N ASN A 113 23.33 -12.36 -5.39
CA ASN A 113 24.60 -12.57 -4.73
C ASN A 113 25.18 -11.23 -4.27
N LYS A 114 25.84 -11.24 -3.12
CA LYS A 114 26.61 -10.13 -2.54
C LYS A 114 27.65 -9.60 -3.54
N ILE A 115 27.22 -8.84 -4.54
CA ILE A 115 28.07 -8.03 -5.41
C ILE A 115 27.86 -6.60 -4.94
N LYS A 116 28.95 -5.98 -4.47
CA LYS A 116 29.03 -4.56 -4.09
C LYS A 116 28.27 -3.73 -5.14
N LYS A 117 27.11 -3.18 -4.78
CA LYS A 117 26.28 -2.40 -5.71
C LYS A 117 26.99 -1.08 -6.02
N LYS A 118 27.36 -0.87 -7.29
CA LYS A 118 27.55 0.47 -7.86
C LYS A 118 26.24 1.28 -7.70
N PRO A 119 26.28 2.61 -7.61
CA PRO A 119 25.09 3.45 -7.53
C PRO A 119 24.33 3.42 -8.87
N GLY A 120 23.51 2.39 -9.07
CA GLY A 120 22.60 2.25 -10.20
C GLY A 120 21.16 2.59 -9.79
N LYS A 121 20.38 3.08 -10.76
CA LYS A 121 18.95 3.44 -10.67
C LYS A 121 18.18 2.49 -9.73
N ARG A 122 17.48 3.02 -8.72
CA ARG A 122 16.63 2.23 -7.81
C ARG A 122 15.65 1.41 -8.65
N LYS A 123 15.59 0.08 -8.44
CA LYS A 123 14.66 -0.83 -9.16
C LYS A 123 13.18 -0.60 -8.81
N ASN A 124 12.90 0.09 -7.70
CA ASN A 124 11.54 0.25 -7.17
C ASN A 124 11.00 1.64 -7.50
N LYS A 125 9.70 1.74 -7.80
CA LYS A 125 9.00 3.00 -8.05
C LYS A 125 8.32 3.47 -6.77
N ILE A 126 8.80 4.57 -6.21
CA ILE A 126 8.23 5.23 -5.03
C ILE A 126 7.57 6.51 -5.55
N ILE A 127 6.25 6.44 -5.73
CA ILE A 127 5.47 7.43 -6.47
C ILE A 127 4.69 8.30 -5.49
N ALA A 128 5.08 9.57 -5.40
CA ALA A 128 4.35 10.57 -4.66
C ALA A 128 3.09 11.01 -5.42
N PHE A 129 1.96 11.13 -4.74
CA PHE A 129 0.75 11.78 -5.23
C PHE A 129 0.62 13.14 -4.57
N VAL A 130 0.75 14.20 -5.36
CA VAL A 130 0.80 15.59 -4.87
C VAL A 130 -0.21 16.49 -5.59
N GLY A 131 -0.43 17.69 -5.07
CA GLY A 131 -1.43 18.63 -5.58
C GLY A 131 -2.23 19.31 -4.47
N PRO A 132 -2.95 20.40 -4.78
CA PRO A 132 -3.64 21.23 -3.78
C PRO A 132 -4.74 20.45 -3.04
N PRO A 133 -5.21 20.91 -1.87
CA PRO A 133 -6.28 20.25 -1.13
C PRO A 133 -7.53 20.06 -2.01
N HIS A 134 -8.25 18.96 -1.80
CA HIS A 134 -9.49 18.63 -2.54
C HIS A 134 -9.35 18.49 -4.07
N SER A 135 -8.14 18.37 -4.62
CA SER A 135 -7.93 18.18 -6.06
C SER A 135 -8.31 16.81 -6.62
N GLY A 136 -8.64 15.84 -5.77
CA GLY A 136 -8.96 14.47 -6.17
C GLY A 136 -7.78 13.48 -6.11
N LYS A 137 -6.65 13.86 -5.51
CA LYS A 137 -5.45 12.99 -5.30
C LYS A 137 -5.79 11.59 -4.81
N SER A 138 -6.40 11.49 -3.63
CA SER A 138 -6.68 10.21 -2.98
C SER A 138 -7.70 9.38 -3.77
N VAL A 139 -8.65 10.05 -4.45
CA VAL A 139 -9.60 9.38 -5.38
C VAL A 139 -8.85 8.80 -6.57
N PHE A 140 -7.99 9.57 -7.22
CA PHE A 140 -7.18 9.09 -8.34
C PHE A 140 -6.24 7.96 -7.93
N LEU A 141 -5.56 8.10 -6.79
CA LEU A 141 -4.70 7.07 -6.19
C LEU A 141 -5.47 5.76 -5.99
N ASN A 142 -6.67 5.80 -5.38
CA ASN A 142 -7.50 4.63 -5.18
C ASN A 142 -7.92 3.98 -6.50
N LEU A 143 -8.39 4.78 -7.46
CA LEU A 143 -8.79 4.29 -8.78
C LEU A 143 -7.63 3.64 -9.54
N LEU A 144 -6.44 4.26 -9.48
CA LEU A 144 -5.24 3.76 -10.15
C LEU A 144 -4.74 2.48 -9.48
N SER A 145 -4.79 2.42 -8.15
CA SER A 145 -4.49 1.21 -7.36
C SER A 145 -5.40 0.03 -7.77
N LEU A 146 -6.70 0.27 -7.93
CA LEU A 146 -7.65 -0.75 -8.40
C LEU A 146 -7.44 -1.16 -9.85
N LYS A 147 -7.02 -0.22 -10.71
CA LYS A 147 -6.68 -0.53 -12.10
C LYS A 147 -5.40 -1.37 -12.17
N LEU A 148 -4.40 -1.00 -11.38
CA LEU A 148 -3.12 -1.69 -11.23
C LEU A 148 -3.33 -3.12 -10.73
N SER A 149 -4.21 -3.34 -9.75
CA SER A 149 -4.48 -4.67 -9.20
C SER A 149 -5.06 -5.62 -10.25
N LYS A 150 -6.01 -5.13 -11.07
CA LYS A 150 -6.58 -5.88 -12.19
C LYS A 150 -5.53 -6.16 -13.27
N ARG A 151 -4.70 -5.18 -13.58
CA ARG A 151 -3.75 -5.27 -14.69
C ARG A 151 -2.51 -6.10 -14.39
N TRP A 152 -1.99 -6.03 -13.16
CA TRP A 152 -0.82 -6.81 -12.72
C TRP A 152 -1.17 -8.24 -12.29
N GLY A 153 -2.46 -8.48 -12.04
CA GLY A 153 -2.95 -9.66 -11.36
C GLY A 153 -2.82 -9.52 -9.84
N TRP A 154 -3.82 -10.01 -9.14
CA TRP A 154 -3.97 -9.79 -7.70
C TRP A 154 -2.80 -10.34 -6.88
N LYS A 155 -2.26 -11.50 -7.28
CA LYS A 155 -1.07 -12.11 -6.65
C LYS A 155 0.15 -11.17 -6.66
N ASN A 156 0.46 -10.58 -7.81
CA ASN A 156 1.58 -9.64 -7.92
C ASN A 156 1.30 -8.33 -7.18
N PHE A 157 0.08 -7.83 -7.28
CA PHE A 157 -0.33 -6.61 -6.59
C PHE A 157 -0.30 -6.74 -5.06
N GLN A 158 -0.70 -7.87 -4.50
CA GLN A 158 -0.57 -8.09 -3.05
C GLN A 158 0.89 -8.13 -2.63
N LYS A 159 1.72 -8.84 -3.40
CA LYS A 159 3.12 -9.07 -3.08
C LYS A 159 3.97 -7.81 -3.20
N TYR A 160 3.86 -7.11 -4.33
CA TYR A 160 4.84 -6.09 -4.75
C TYR A 160 4.35 -4.64 -4.68
N PHE A 161 3.07 -4.40 -4.41
CA PHE A 161 2.52 -3.04 -4.30
C PHE A 161 2.18 -2.68 -2.84
N TYR A 162 2.36 -1.43 -2.43
CA TYR A 162 1.91 -0.94 -1.12
C TYR A 162 1.56 0.55 -1.17
N ILE A 163 0.69 1.00 -0.26
CA ILE A 163 0.29 2.41 -0.13
C ILE A 163 0.71 2.88 1.26
N ILE A 164 1.38 4.03 1.34
CA ILE A 164 1.63 4.75 2.58
C ILE A 164 0.79 6.03 2.56
N ARG A 165 -0.09 6.19 3.55
CA ARG A 165 -0.84 7.42 3.78
C ARG A 165 0.07 8.38 4.54
N ALA A 166 0.66 9.31 3.82
CA ALA A 166 1.68 10.24 4.32
C ALA A 166 1.09 11.58 4.76
N CYS A 167 -0.19 11.56 5.16
CA CYS A 167 -0.93 12.68 5.71
C CYS A 167 -1.76 12.14 6.90
N PRO A 168 -1.67 12.73 8.10
CA PRO A 168 -2.40 12.26 9.29
C PRO A 168 -3.85 12.75 9.28
N ASP A 169 -4.49 12.60 8.12
CA ASP A 169 -5.80 13.16 7.88
C ASP A 169 -6.92 12.23 8.34
N GLY A 170 -6.60 11.06 8.90
CA GLY A 170 -7.57 10.08 9.40
C GLY A 170 -8.30 9.32 8.29
N GLU A 171 -7.87 9.47 7.03
CA GLU A 171 -8.44 8.76 5.91
C GLU A 171 -7.67 7.45 5.65
N GLY A 172 -8.40 6.42 5.23
CA GLY A 172 -7.84 5.16 4.73
C GLY A 172 -8.63 4.67 3.52
N ASP A 173 -8.37 3.46 3.05
CA ASP A 173 -9.16 2.89 1.95
C ASP A 173 -10.66 2.83 2.30
N TRP A 174 -10.98 2.54 3.56
CA TRP A 174 -12.35 2.53 4.11
C TRP A 174 -13.12 3.83 3.87
N TYR A 175 -12.42 4.97 3.86
CA TYR A 175 -13.05 6.28 3.66
C TYR A 175 -13.64 6.37 2.25
N HIS A 176 -13.14 5.62 1.27
CA HIS A 176 -13.70 5.58 -0.07
C HIS A 176 -14.91 4.63 -0.21
N ASP A 177 -15.09 3.73 0.76
CA ASP A 177 -16.14 2.70 0.74
C ASP A 177 -17.40 3.11 1.52
N VAL A 178 -17.35 4.23 2.25
CA VAL A 178 -18.49 4.77 3.00
C VAL A 178 -19.01 6.09 2.41
N PRO A 179 -20.30 6.43 2.64
CA PRO A 179 -20.83 7.75 2.30
C PRO A 179 -20.00 8.87 2.94
N GLU A 180 -19.87 10.00 2.25
CA GLU A 180 -19.01 11.11 2.68
C GLU A 180 -19.38 11.69 4.05
N GLN A 181 -20.68 11.80 4.34
CA GLN A 181 -21.17 12.27 5.64
C GLN A 181 -20.69 11.35 6.76
N LEU A 182 -20.93 10.04 6.63
CA LEU A 182 -20.50 9.04 7.60
C LEU A 182 -18.98 9.02 7.75
N GLY A 183 -18.25 9.03 6.63
CA GLY A 183 -16.80 9.06 6.66
C GLY A 183 -16.28 10.28 7.41
N THR A 184 -16.86 11.45 7.18
CA THR A 184 -16.46 12.70 7.85
C THR A 184 -16.69 12.63 9.35
N THR A 185 -17.79 12.02 9.79
CA THR A 185 -18.08 11.79 11.22
C THR A 185 -17.08 10.83 11.87
N LEU A 186 -16.68 9.76 11.17
CA LEU A 186 -15.80 8.72 11.72
C LEU A 186 -14.31 9.08 11.65
N ARG A 187 -13.95 10.08 10.85
CA ARG A 187 -12.56 10.44 10.57
C ARG A 187 -11.94 11.20 11.73
N TYR A 188 -10.84 10.68 12.25
CA TYR A 188 -10.03 11.32 13.29
C TYR A 188 -8.70 11.83 12.72
N LYS A 189 -8.52 13.15 12.65
CA LYS A 189 -7.28 13.76 12.16
C LYS A 189 -6.29 13.90 13.31
N THR A 190 -5.04 13.49 13.10
CA THR A 190 -3.96 13.70 14.08
C THR A 190 -3.02 14.82 13.63
N ALA A 191 -2.11 15.22 14.52
CA ALA A 191 -1.16 16.28 14.23
C ALA A 191 -0.17 15.83 13.14
N PHE A 192 0.10 16.73 12.19
CA PHE A 192 1.20 16.57 11.25
C PHE A 192 2.48 17.13 11.86
N ASP A 193 3.04 16.41 12.81
CA ASP A 193 4.25 16.76 13.54
C ASP A 193 5.51 16.08 12.97
N GLU A 194 6.68 16.39 13.55
CA GLU A 194 7.97 15.84 13.11
C GLU A 194 8.09 14.33 13.43
N GLY A 195 7.38 13.83 14.44
CA GLY A 195 7.32 12.40 14.77
C GLY A 195 6.64 11.62 13.66
N PHE A 196 5.44 12.05 13.26
CA PHE A 196 4.70 11.50 12.13
C PHE A 196 5.53 11.52 10.83
N VAL A 197 6.21 12.64 10.54
CA VAL A 197 7.07 12.74 9.34
C VAL A 197 8.21 11.71 9.42
N SER A 198 8.85 11.59 10.57
CA SER A 198 10.00 10.70 10.75
C SER A 198 9.59 9.22 10.64
N GLU A 199 8.45 8.85 11.23
CA GLU A 199 7.86 7.52 11.08
C GLU A 199 7.46 7.22 9.63
N THR A 200 6.88 8.21 8.93
CA THR A 200 6.50 8.08 7.53
C THR A 200 7.73 7.86 6.65
N VAL A 201 8.78 8.67 6.84
CA VAL A 201 10.06 8.55 6.13
C VAL A 201 10.69 7.18 6.36
N LEU A 202 10.73 6.72 7.61
CA LEU A 202 11.23 5.38 7.94
C LEU A 202 10.38 4.30 7.27
N GLY A 203 9.05 4.41 7.34
CA GLY A 203 8.14 3.47 6.71
C GLY A 203 8.30 3.39 5.20
N ILE A 204 8.57 4.51 4.52
CA ILE A 204 8.89 4.54 3.09
C ILE A 204 10.18 3.77 2.81
N LYS A 205 11.25 4.05 3.56
CA LYS A 205 12.54 3.36 3.42
C LYS A 205 12.38 1.85 3.58
N THR A 206 11.80 1.41 4.69
CA THR A 206 11.64 -0.02 5.00
C THR A 206 10.72 -0.74 4.02
N ALA A 207 9.56 -0.14 3.69
CA ALA A 207 8.65 -0.74 2.70
C ALA A 207 9.30 -0.81 1.31
N SER A 208 10.16 0.16 0.96
CA SER A 208 10.86 0.17 -0.32
C SER A 208 11.87 -0.96 -0.46
N GLU A 209 12.27 -1.65 0.61
CA GLU A 209 13.14 -2.82 0.49
C GLU A 209 12.41 -4.05 -0.05
N ASN A 210 11.10 -4.12 0.18
CA ASN A 210 10.29 -5.32 -0.04
C ASN A 210 9.11 -5.09 -1.01
N LYS A 211 8.95 -3.89 -1.57
CA LYS A 211 7.91 -3.55 -2.55
C LYS A 211 8.52 -2.97 -3.82
N LYS A 212 8.00 -3.38 -4.98
CA LYS A 212 8.43 -2.86 -6.28
C LYS A 212 7.75 -1.53 -6.62
N ILE A 213 6.51 -1.33 -6.18
CA ILE A 213 5.75 -0.09 -6.40
C ILE A 213 5.15 0.36 -5.07
N LEU A 214 5.46 1.59 -4.66
CA LEU A 214 4.88 2.24 -3.50
C LEU A 214 4.15 3.50 -3.95
N PHE A 215 2.92 3.66 -3.50
CA PHE A 215 2.18 4.92 -3.63
C PHE A 215 2.23 5.67 -2.31
N ILE A 216 2.65 6.93 -2.37
CA ILE A 216 2.76 7.81 -1.20
C ILE A 216 1.69 8.90 -1.33
N ASP A 217 0.63 8.83 -0.53
CA ASP A 217 -0.45 9.81 -0.52
C ASP A 217 -0.04 11.03 0.32
N CYS A 218 0.44 12.08 -0.34
CA CYS A 218 1.03 13.24 0.35
C CYS A 218 -0.02 14.28 0.73
N GLY A 219 0.30 15.08 1.74
CA GLY A 219 -0.52 16.22 2.15
C GLY A 219 -0.69 17.24 1.03
N GLY A 220 -1.81 17.95 1.03
CA GLY A 220 -2.13 18.96 0.01
C GLY A 220 -1.40 20.30 0.17
N LYS A 221 -0.33 20.38 0.96
CA LYS A 221 0.40 21.63 1.25
C LYS A 221 1.86 21.51 0.79
N ILE A 222 2.38 22.60 0.23
CA ILE A 222 3.81 22.73 -0.08
C ILE A 222 4.48 23.30 1.17
N ASP A 223 5.14 22.44 1.94
CA ASP A 223 5.84 22.81 3.16
C ASP A 223 7.07 21.91 3.41
N LYS A 224 7.88 22.27 4.41
CA LYS A 224 9.11 21.53 4.75
C LYS A 224 8.83 20.08 5.17
N LYS A 225 7.67 19.78 5.75
CA LYS A 225 7.31 18.44 6.23
C LYS A 225 6.99 17.52 5.06
N ASN A 226 6.15 17.96 4.14
CA ASN A 226 5.90 17.24 2.89
C ASN A 226 7.18 17.12 2.07
N GLN A 227 8.03 18.15 2.04
CA GLN A 227 9.32 18.10 1.35
C GLN A 227 10.22 16.96 1.84
N ARG A 228 10.28 16.71 3.15
CA ARG A 228 11.03 15.56 3.71
C ARG A 228 10.50 14.22 3.20
N ILE A 229 9.18 14.08 3.07
CA ILE A 229 8.53 12.87 2.56
C ILE A 229 8.80 12.70 1.05
N LEU A 230 8.70 13.80 0.29
CA LEU A 230 8.98 13.81 -1.15
C LEU A 230 10.40 13.40 -1.49
N ASN A 231 11.37 13.77 -0.66
CA ASN A 231 12.78 13.40 -0.84
C ASN A 231 13.04 11.89 -0.73
N GLU A 232 12.11 11.10 -0.19
CA GLU A 232 12.20 9.64 -0.16
C GLU A 232 11.60 8.97 -1.41
N CYS A 233 10.87 9.74 -2.21
CA CYS A 233 10.26 9.30 -3.46
C CYS A 233 11.25 9.40 -4.63
N ASN A 234 10.94 8.77 -5.76
CA ASN A 234 11.72 8.93 -7.00
C ASN A 234 10.86 9.27 -8.21
N CYS A 235 9.54 9.14 -8.09
CA CYS A 235 8.58 9.48 -9.11
C CYS A 235 7.45 10.32 -8.49
N VAL A 236 6.76 11.10 -9.33
CA VAL A 236 5.63 11.91 -8.86
C VAL A 236 4.49 11.97 -9.88
N ILE A 237 3.28 11.99 -9.36
CA ILE A 237 2.05 12.30 -10.07
C ILE A 237 1.42 13.53 -9.42
N ILE A 238 1.18 14.57 -10.21
CA ILE A 238 0.50 15.78 -9.77
C ILE A 238 -0.98 15.66 -10.15
N VAL A 239 -1.88 15.89 -9.19
CA VAL A 239 -3.33 15.93 -9.42
C VAL A 239 -3.85 17.31 -9.01
N SER A 240 -4.36 18.08 -9.96
CA SER A 240 -4.83 19.45 -9.74
C SER A 240 -6.06 19.76 -10.57
N ARG A 241 -6.90 20.69 -10.10
CA ARG A 241 -8.01 21.28 -10.88
C ARG A 241 -7.61 22.60 -11.53
N ASP A 242 -6.48 23.17 -11.11
CA ASP A 242 -6.00 24.47 -11.53
C ASP A 242 -4.57 24.35 -12.07
N LYS A 243 -4.35 24.91 -13.27
CA LYS A 243 -3.04 24.97 -13.92
C LYS A 243 -2.03 25.80 -13.12
N SER A 244 -2.49 26.87 -12.46
CA SER A 244 -1.60 27.72 -11.64
C SER A 244 -1.02 26.93 -10.47
N GLU A 245 -1.86 26.14 -9.78
CA GLU A 245 -1.44 25.24 -8.72
C GLU A 245 -0.55 24.11 -9.24
N THR A 246 -0.83 23.56 -10.43
CA THR A 246 0.07 22.58 -11.07
C THR A 246 1.49 23.14 -11.20
N LEU A 247 1.64 24.39 -11.65
CA LEU A 247 2.95 25.03 -11.78
C LEU A 247 3.65 25.22 -10.43
N LYS A 248 2.91 25.60 -9.37
CA LYS A 248 3.48 25.68 -8.01
C LYS A 248 4.01 24.33 -7.53
N TRP A 249 3.23 23.27 -7.75
CA TRP A 249 3.66 21.91 -7.39
C TRP A 249 4.83 21.42 -8.24
N MET A 250 4.87 21.74 -9.54
CA MET A 250 6.04 21.51 -10.39
C MET A 250 7.29 22.19 -9.83
N GLY A 251 7.15 23.43 -9.35
CA GLY A 251 8.24 24.15 -8.66
C GLY A 251 8.68 23.43 -7.38
N ALA A 252 7.74 23.00 -6.54
CA ALA A 252 8.06 22.30 -5.29
C ALA A 252 8.85 21.00 -5.54
N ILE A 253 8.41 20.17 -6.49
CA ILE A 253 9.06 18.88 -6.78
C ILE A 253 10.43 19.03 -7.44
N SER A 254 10.73 20.19 -8.05
CA SER A 254 12.01 20.43 -8.70
C SER A 254 13.19 20.32 -7.73
N SER A 255 12.94 20.54 -6.44
CA SER A 255 13.91 20.38 -5.36
C SER A 255 14.17 18.93 -4.92
N SER A 256 13.39 17.95 -5.39
CA SER A 256 13.46 16.54 -4.94
C SER A 256 14.03 15.56 -5.97
N ASN A 257 14.55 16.00 -7.11
CA ASN A 257 15.03 15.12 -8.20
C ASN A 257 14.02 13.99 -8.57
N LEU A 258 12.73 14.33 -8.60
CA LEU A 258 11.64 13.39 -8.89
C LEU A 258 11.37 13.32 -10.39
N GLU A 259 11.19 12.10 -10.91
CA GLU A 259 10.68 11.91 -12.27
C GLU A 259 9.17 12.21 -12.29
N LEU A 260 8.77 13.24 -13.04
CA LEU A 260 7.36 13.50 -13.32
C LEU A 260 6.80 12.41 -14.23
N LEU A 261 5.92 11.57 -13.69
CA LEU A 261 5.22 10.55 -14.47
C LEU A 261 4.00 11.17 -15.17
N TYR A 262 3.12 11.79 -14.39
CA TYR A 262 1.85 12.32 -14.89
C TYR A 262 1.41 13.61 -14.20
N VAL A 263 0.80 14.49 -14.97
CA VAL A 263 -0.08 15.57 -14.53
C VAL A 263 -1.51 15.17 -14.85
N ILE A 264 -2.35 15.16 -13.83
CA ILE A 264 -3.78 14.83 -13.92
C ILE A 264 -4.57 16.11 -13.68
N ASN A 265 -5.12 16.67 -14.75
CA ASN A 265 -6.08 17.76 -14.72
C ASN A 265 -7.44 17.19 -14.31
N SER A 266 -7.77 17.32 -13.03
CA SER A 266 -9.05 16.90 -12.46
C SER A 266 -10.15 17.88 -12.88
N VAL A 267 -11.20 17.35 -13.50
CA VAL A 267 -12.40 18.13 -13.85
C VAL A 267 -13.64 17.58 -13.15
N LEU A 268 -14.71 18.37 -13.04
CA LEU A 268 -15.99 17.94 -12.45
C LEU A 268 -16.96 17.34 -13.49
N THR A 269 -16.64 17.47 -14.77
CA THR A 269 -17.40 16.89 -15.88
C THR A 269 -16.82 15.53 -16.27
N LYS A 270 -17.61 14.71 -16.97
CA LYS A 270 -17.14 13.42 -17.47
C LYS A 270 -16.12 13.67 -18.59
N SER A 271 -14.84 13.46 -18.32
CA SER A 271 -13.77 13.62 -19.31
C SER A 271 -12.71 12.52 -19.17
N TYR A 272 -12.21 12.10 -20.33
CA TYR A 272 -11.05 11.24 -20.47
C TYR A 272 -10.29 11.68 -21.72
N LYS A 273 -9.31 12.56 -21.55
CA LYS A 273 -8.53 13.11 -22.66
C LYS A 273 -7.05 13.04 -22.34
N ARG A 274 -6.26 12.45 -23.25
CA ARG A 274 -4.81 12.58 -23.22
C ARG A 274 -4.45 13.94 -23.83
N ILE A 275 -3.82 14.80 -23.04
CA ILE A 275 -3.35 16.12 -23.50
C ILE A 275 -1.94 15.98 -24.08
N SER A 276 -1.07 15.20 -23.42
CA SER A 276 0.30 14.92 -23.87
C SER A 276 0.74 13.50 -23.46
N LYS A 277 2.04 13.19 -23.57
CA LYS A 277 2.58 11.91 -23.06
C LYS A 277 2.44 11.77 -21.54
N THR A 278 2.58 12.88 -20.82
CA THR A 278 2.59 12.94 -19.35
C THR A 278 1.40 13.72 -18.80
N GLU A 279 0.46 14.21 -19.63
CA GLU A 279 -0.66 15.02 -19.15
C GLU A 279 -2.01 14.47 -19.60
N TYR A 280 -2.95 14.37 -18.66
CA TYR A 280 -4.29 13.84 -18.88
C TYR A 280 -5.34 14.71 -18.19
N GLU A 281 -6.48 14.89 -18.84
CA GLU A 281 -7.70 15.42 -18.24
C GLU A 281 -8.62 14.27 -17.86
N LEU A 282 -8.96 14.19 -16.57
CA LEU A 282 -9.76 13.11 -15.98
C LEU A 282 -10.84 13.67 -15.05
N GLY A 283 -12.07 13.24 -15.22
CA GLY A 283 -13.13 13.62 -14.29
C GLY A 283 -14.48 12.94 -14.53
N PRO A 284 -15.42 13.06 -13.57
CA PRO A 284 -15.25 13.64 -12.24
C PRO A 284 -14.47 12.77 -11.24
N LEU A 285 -13.37 13.27 -10.65
CA LEU A 285 -12.68 12.59 -9.54
C LEU A 285 -13.40 12.83 -8.21
N ILE A 286 -14.61 12.29 -8.09
CA ILE A 286 -15.49 12.41 -6.92
C ILE A 286 -15.59 11.08 -6.16
N ARG A 287 -15.80 11.19 -4.84
CA ARG A 287 -16.08 10.06 -3.96
C ARG A 287 -17.47 9.49 -4.21
N PHE A 288 -17.75 8.34 -3.60
CA PHE A 288 -19.03 7.65 -3.65
C PHE A 288 -20.11 8.46 -2.91
N ASN A 289 -20.60 9.53 -3.53
CA ASN A 289 -21.80 10.22 -3.08
C ASN A 289 -22.80 10.15 -4.25
N LYS A 290 -23.94 9.47 -4.02
CA LYS A 290 -25.03 9.23 -5.00
C LYS A 290 -24.74 8.22 -6.13
N GLY A 291 -24.07 7.11 -5.84
CA GLY A 291 -24.22 5.87 -6.64
C GLY A 291 -23.53 5.80 -8.02
N LYS A 292 -22.62 6.71 -8.37
CA LYS A 292 -21.82 6.58 -9.62
C LYS A 292 -20.33 6.78 -9.37
N ARG A 293 -19.59 5.68 -9.22
CA ARG A 293 -18.12 5.65 -9.28
C ARG A 293 -17.68 6.08 -10.69
N ILE A 294 -16.54 6.76 -10.85
CA ILE A 294 -15.73 6.50 -12.05
C ILE A 294 -15.25 5.06 -11.88
N PRO A 295 -15.74 4.09 -12.66
CA PRO A 295 -15.22 2.74 -12.50
C PRO A 295 -13.74 2.78 -12.89
N ALA A 296 -12.89 2.06 -12.16
CA ALA A 296 -11.46 1.98 -12.46
C ALA A 296 -11.18 1.67 -13.94
N CYS A 297 -12.13 1.04 -14.66
CA CYS A 297 -12.05 0.82 -16.10
C CYS A 297 -11.78 2.09 -16.92
N LYS A 298 -12.20 3.27 -16.46
CA LYS A 298 -12.01 4.56 -17.13
C LYS A 298 -10.61 5.16 -16.92
N ILE A 299 -9.80 4.65 -16.00
CA ILE A 299 -8.38 4.92 -16.04
C ILE A 299 -7.79 4.11 -17.20
N PRO A 300 -7.09 4.73 -18.16
CA PRO A 300 -6.41 4.02 -19.23
C PRO A 300 -5.44 2.96 -18.74
N TYR A 301 -5.41 1.82 -19.43
CA TYR A 301 -4.43 0.77 -19.14
C TYR A 301 -2.99 1.23 -19.36
N ASN A 302 -2.71 2.12 -20.33
CA ASN A 302 -1.35 2.58 -20.57
C ASN A 302 -0.75 3.36 -19.39
N LEU A 303 -1.57 4.02 -18.54
CA LEU A 303 -1.10 4.62 -17.30
C LEU A 303 -0.65 3.55 -16.31
N ALA A 304 -1.45 2.51 -16.08
CA ALA A 304 -1.10 1.43 -15.16
C ALA A 304 0.07 0.58 -15.69
N ASP A 305 0.11 0.32 -16.99
CA ASP A 305 1.16 -0.47 -17.65
C ASP A 305 2.53 0.18 -17.53
N ALA A 306 2.59 1.52 -17.66
CA ALA A 306 3.83 2.27 -17.46
C ALA A 306 4.37 2.15 -16.03
N LEU A 307 3.52 1.87 -15.04
CA LEU A 307 3.95 1.66 -13.66
C LEU A 307 4.50 0.25 -13.42
N ILE A 308 3.97 -0.77 -14.09
CA ILE A 308 4.35 -2.18 -13.87
C ILE A 308 5.60 -2.59 -14.66
N LYS A 309 5.88 -1.94 -15.80
CA LYS A 309 7.12 -2.12 -16.58
C LYS A 309 8.35 -1.73 -15.78
#